data_AF-A0A7J0C2Q9-F1
#
_entry.id   AF-A0A7J0C2Q9-F1
#
_cell.length_a   1.000
_cell.length_b   1.000
_cell.length_c   1.000
_cell.angle_alpha   90.00
_cell.angle_beta   90.00
_cell.angle_gamma   90.00
#
_symmetry.space_group_name_H-M   'P 1'
#
loop_
_entity.id
_entity.type
_entity.pdbx_description
1 polymer ?
#
loop_
_entity_poly.entity_id
_entity_poly.type
_entity_poly.pdbx_seq_one_letter_code
_entity_poly.pdbx_strand_id
1 'polypeptide(L)'
;MSTPPKSGKGLSVRVDDELHDDLAVMMSTGITASDAVKHAVSLIAWAYRNSWSAGVVPEGVEPHINGHSVSPYDGRNTQAP
;
A
#
# COMPACT_ATOMS: atom_id res chain seq x y z
N MET A 1 -15.68 9.52 -13.84
CA MET A 1 -14.72 8.87 -12.94
C MET A 1 -13.79 8.00 -13.76
N SER A 2 -12.49 8.07 -13.51
CA SER A 2 -11.52 7.20 -14.19
C SER A 2 -11.68 5.77 -13.67
N THR A 3 -11.90 4.83 -14.57
CA THR A 3 -11.88 3.40 -14.24
C THR A 3 -10.44 2.95 -14.00
N PRO A 4 -10.21 1.97 -13.10
CA PRO A 4 -8.89 1.39 -12.93
C PRO A 4 -8.32 0.89 -14.27
N PRO A 5 -7.00 0.95 -14.48
CA PRO A 5 -6.37 0.36 -15.67
C PRO A 5 -6.74 -1.12 -15.82
N LYS A 6 -6.85 -1.59 -17.07
CA LYS A 6 -7.09 -3.02 -17.35
C LYS A 6 -5.94 -3.87 -16.79
N SER A 7 -6.27 -5.06 -16.29
CA SER A 7 -5.27 -6.04 -15.85
C SER A 7 -4.20 -6.26 -16.91
N GLY A 8 -2.92 -6.30 -16.48
CA GLY A 8 -1.77 -6.45 -17.37
C GLY A 8 -1.33 -5.18 -18.11
N LYS A 9 -2.03 -4.05 -17.97
CA LYS A 9 -1.55 -2.74 -18.44
C LYS A 9 -0.73 -2.04 -17.37
N GLY A 10 0.34 -1.38 -17.79
CA GLY A 10 1.14 -0.54 -16.91
C GLY A 10 0.37 0.69 -16.45
N LEU A 11 0.60 1.08 -15.20
CA LEU A 11 0.19 2.37 -14.65
C LEU A 11 1.40 3.31 -14.71
N SER A 12 1.22 4.51 -15.25
CA SER A 12 2.24 5.56 -15.22
C SER A 12 1.93 6.52 -14.08
N VAL A 13 2.84 6.64 -13.13
CA VAL A 13 2.75 7.58 -12.00
C VAL A 13 3.95 8.50 -12.09
N ARG A 14 3.71 9.81 -11.98
CA ARG A 14 4.80 10.78 -11.90
C ARG A 14 5.44 10.65 -10.53
N VAL A 15 6.75 10.49 -10.50
CA VAL A 15 7.54 10.44 -9.26
C VAL A 15 8.01 11.85 -8.95
N ASP A 16 7.47 12.42 -7.88
CA ASP A 16 8.00 13.63 -7.24
C ASP A 16 9.01 13.26 -6.14
N ASP A 17 9.58 14.27 -5.49
CA ASP A 17 10.64 14.07 -4.50
C ASP A 17 10.14 13.26 -3.28
N GLU A 18 8.90 13.48 -2.86
CA GLU A 18 8.29 12.75 -1.74
C GLU A 18 8.09 11.27 -2.09
N LEU A 19 7.47 10.97 -3.24
CA LEU A 19 7.31 9.58 -3.68
C LEU A 19 8.65 8.90 -3.95
N HIS A 20 9.65 9.64 -4.43
CA HIS A 20 11.01 9.11 -4.60
C HIS A 20 11.58 8.64 -3.27
N ASP A 21 11.51 9.47 -2.23
CA ASP A 21 12.07 9.18 -0.92
C ASP A 21 11.34 8.02 -0.23
N ASP A 22 10.01 7.98 -0.33
CA ASP A 22 9.19 6.86 0.17
C ASP A 22 9.55 5.54 -0.52
N LEU A 23 9.70 5.56 -1.86
CA LEU A 23 10.12 4.38 -2.60
C LEU A 23 11.51 3.93 -2.18
N ALA A 24 12.45 4.86 -1.94
CA ALA A 24 13.79 4.54 -1.47
C ALA A 24 13.76 3.82 -0.11
N VAL A 25 12.92 4.28 0.84
CA VAL A 25 12.72 3.62 2.13
C VAL A 25 12.21 2.20 1.94
N MET A 26 11.16 2.00 1.14
CA MET A 26 10.59 0.66 0.91
C MET A 26 11.58 -0.27 0.20
N MET A 27 12.28 0.23 -0.81
CA MET A 27 13.25 -0.54 -1.61
C MET A 27 14.51 -0.91 -0.83
N SER A 28 14.81 -0.24 0.29
CA SER A 28 15.90 -0.65 1.19
C SER A 28 15.73 -2.07 1.75
N THR A 29 14.51 -2.62 1.69
CA THR A 29 14.19 -4.00 2.07
C THR A 29 14.48 -5.04 0.97
N GLY A 30 14.91 -4.60 -0.23
CA GLY A 30 15.24 -5.45 -1.37
C GLY A 30 14.12 -5.64 -2.40
N ILE A 31 12.95 -5.02 -2.21
CA ILE A 31 11.84 -5.08 -3.16
C ILE A 31 12.00 -4.08 -4.31
N THR A 32 11.31 -4.31 -5.43
CA THR A 32 11.30 -3.34 -6.55
C THR A 32 10.32 -2.19 -6.28
N ALA A 33 10.47 -1.06 -6.99
CA ALA A 33 9.49 0.03 -6.95
C ALA A 33 8.07 -0.44 -7.32
N SER A 34 7.95 -1.38 -8.27
CA SER A 34 6.66 -1.96 -8.64
C SER A 34 6.02 -2.71 -7.48
N ASP A 35 6.82 -3.48 -6.74
CA ASP A 35 6.34 -4.23 -5.58
C ASP A 35 6.00 -3.31 -4.42
N ALA A 36 6.79 -2.27 -4.18
CA ALA A 36 6.50 -1.23 -3.21
C ALA A 36 5.14 -0.57 -3.46
N VAL A 37 4.88 -0.13 -4.70
CA VAL A 37 3.59 0.47 -5.09
C VAL A 37 2.45 -0.54 -4.93
N LYS A 38 2.62 -1.79 -5.36
CA LYS A 38 1.59 -2.84 -5.21
C LYS A 38 1.27 -3.11 -3.74
N HIS A 39 2.29 -3.18 -2.87
CA HIS A 39 2.12 -3.41 -1.44
C HIS A 39 1.38 -2.24 -0.78
N ALA A 40 1.81 -1.00 -1.03
CA ALA A 40 1.17 0.20 -0.50
C ALA A 40 -0.31 0.26 -0.89
N VAL A 41 -0.62 0.13 -2.19
CA VAL A 41 -2.00 0.13 -2.69
C VAL A 41 -2.82 -1.02 -2.09
N SER A 42 -2.23 -2.22 -1.96
CA SER A 42 -2.93 -3.37 -1.38
C SER A 42 -3.28 -3.18 0.09
N LEU A 43 -2.36 -2.62 0.88
CA LEU A 43 -2.56 -2.33 2.29
C LEU A 43 -3.66 -1.30 2.51
N ILE A 44 -3.61 -0.19 1.76
CA ILE A 44 -4.62 0.87 1.86
C ILE A 44 -5.99 0.37 1.36
N ALA A 45 -6.04 -0.36 0.24
CA ALA A 45 -7.29 -0.92 -0.27
C ALA A 45 -7.90 -1.95 0.70
N TRP A 46 -7.07 -2.69 1.46
CA TRP A 46 -7.53 -3.57 2.53
C TRP A 46 -8.18 -2.77 3.67
N ALA A 47 -7.58 -1.66 4.08
CA ALA A 47 -8.19 -0.76 5.06
C ALA A 47 -9.56 -0.25 4.60
N TYR A 48 -9.70 0.18 3.33
CA TYR A 48 -10.99 0.65 2.77
C TYR A 48 -12.06 -0.43 2.83
N ARG A 49 -11.76 -1.62 2.32
CA ARG A 49 -12.71 -2.74 2.31
C ARG A 49 -13.14 -3.12 3.73
N ASN A 50 -12.23 -3.10 4.69
CA ASN A 50 -12.54 -3.43 6.08
C ASN A 50 -13.35 -2.35 6.77
N SER A 51 -13.04 -1.08 6.55
CA SER A 51 -13.80 0.02 7.12
C SER A 51 -15.24 0.04 6.61
N TRP A 52 -15.46 -0.27 5.32
CA TRP A 52 -16.79 -0.42 4.75
C TRP A 52 -17.53 -1.65 5.26
N SER A 53 -16.88 -2.83 5.27
CA SER A 53 -17.53 -4.06 5.70
C SER A 53 -17.89 -4.07 7.19
N ALA A 54 -17.10 -3.37 8.02
CA ALA A 54 -17.37 -3.18 9.43
C ALA A 54 -18.39 -2.05 9.73
N GLY A 55 -18.82 -1.29 8.71
CA GLY A 55 -19.76 -0.17 8.87
C GLY A 55 -19.17 1.05 9.60
N VAL A 56 -17.84 1.17 9.68
CA VAL A 56 -17.16 2.31 10.31
C VAL A 56 -17.36 3.58 9.47
N VAL A 57 -17.31 3.43 8.16
CA VAL A 57 -17.70 4.46 7.19
C VAL A 57 -18.58 3.84 6.10
N PRO A 58 -19.52 4.59 5.49
CA PRO A 58 -20.35 4.07 4.41
C PRO A 58 -19.52 3.63 3.20
N GLU A 59 -20.02 2.65 2.44
CA GLU A 59 -19.37 2.20 1.21
C GLU A 59 -19.21 3.36 0.21
N GLY A 60 -18.02 3.47 -0.39
CA GLY A 60 -17.67 4.55 -1.30
C GLY A 60 -17.22 5.85 -0.61
N VAL A 61 -17.30 5.95 0.72
CA VAL A 61 -16.73 7.05 1.49
C VAL A 61 -15.29 6.71 1.87
N GLU A 62 -14.37 7.63 1.59
CA GLU A 62 -12.96 7.48 1.96
C GLU A 62 -12.78 7.40 3.49
N PRO A 63 -12.18 6.32 4.02
CA PRO A 63 -11.82 6.25 5.43
C PRO A 63 -10.61 7.13 5.75
N HIS A 64 -10.63 7.81 6.89
CA HIS A 64 -9.47 8.50 7.43
C HIS A 64 -8.61 7.55 8.27
N ILE A 65 -7.39 7.26 7.82
CA ILE A 65 -6.47 6.33 8.49
C ILE A 65 -5.66 7.10 9.54
N ASN A 66 -6.05 6.96 10.82
CA ASN A 66 -5.40 7.69 11.93
C ASN A 66 -4.04 7.10 12.36
N GLY A 67 -3.71 5.87 11.94
CA GLY A 67 -2.47 5.22 12.32
C GLY A 67 -2.37 3.79 11.80
N HIS A 68 -1.21 3.18 11.99
CA HIS A 68 -0.94 1.78 11.69
C HIS A 68 -0.17 1.15 12.85
N SER A 69 -0.31 -0.17 13.03
CA SER A 69 0.43 -0.93 14.03
C SER A 69 1.25 -2.01 13.35
N VAL A 70 2.52 -2.13 13.73
CA VAL A 70 3.40 -3.22 13.30
C VAL A 70 3.86 -4.02 14.50
N SER A 71 3.95 -5.34 14.34
CA SER A 71 4.55 -6.18 15.37
C SER A 71 6.04 -5.86 15.50
N PRO A 72 6.61 -5.86 16.73
CA PRO A 72 8.05 -5.77 16.91
C PRO A 72 8.78 -6.88 16.16
N TYR A 73 9.93 -6.55 15.56
CA TYR A 73 10.80 -7.56 14.97
C TYR A 73 11.40 -8.43 16.08
N ASP A 74 11.14 -9.74 16.05
CA ASP A 74 11.61 -10.69 17.06
C ASP A 74 12.71 -11.64 16.56
N GLY A 75 13.14 -11.47 15.30
CA GLY A 75 14.19 -12.28 14.67
C GLY A 75 13.83 -13.76 14.44
N ARG A 76 12.63 -14.22 14.81
CA ARG A 76 12.24 -15.64 14.74
C ARG A 76 11.60 -16.03 13.41
N ASN A 77 11.11 -15.05 12.65
CA ASN A 77 10.59 -15.22 11.30
C ASN A 77 11.55 -14.64 10.25
N THR A 78 12.75 -15.20 10.12
CA THR A 78 13.56 -14.98 8.91
C THR A 78 13.43 -16.21 8.02
N GLN A 79 12.39 -16.25 7.19
CA GLN A 79 12.51 -16.94 5.92
C GLN A 79 13.32 -16.00 5.03
N ALA A 80 14.64 -16.20 5.01
CA ALA A 80 15.54 -15.53 4.09
C ALA A 80 15.13 -15.83 2.64
N PRO A 81 15.38 -14.91 1.68
CA PRO A 81 15.15 -15.16 0.26
C PRO A 81 15.95 -16.35 -0.26
#